data_AF-A0A380FEP3-F1
#
_entry.id   AF-A0A380FEP3-F1
#
_cell.length_a   1.000
_cell.length_b   1.000
_cell.length_c   1.000
_cell.angle_alpha   90.00
_cell.angle_beta   90.00
_cell.angle_gamma   90.00
#
_symmetry.space_group_name_H-M   'P 1'
#
loop_
_entity.id
_entity.type
_entity.pdbx_description
1 polymer ?
#
loop_
_entity_poly.entity_id
_entity_poly.type
_entity_poly.pdbx_seq_one_letter_code
_entity_poly.pdbx_strand_id
1 'polypeptide(L)' 'MFSHLGKVKEESDKAELTLKPVAEALTEKLGKDVVFVPETRGEQLEQAVNNLKEGDVLLVENTRFEDVDGKKRI' A
#
# COMPACT_ATOMS: atom_id res chain seq x y z
N MET A 1 -1.11 2.53 -7.39
CA MET A 1 -2.54 2.29 -7.08
C MET A 1 -2.75 2.52 -5.61
N PHE A 2 -3.86 3.18 -5.25
CA PHE A 2 -4.29 3.40 -3.88
C PHE A 2 -5.53 2.55 -3.62
N SER A 3 -5.58 1.87 -2.49
CA SER A 3 -6.76 1.10 -2.08
C SER A 3 -6.93 1.19 -0.57
N HIS A 4 -8.14 0.90 -0.13
CA HIS A 4 -8.47 0.78 1.29
C HIS A 4 -9.04 -0.61 1.57
N LEU A 5 -8.77 -1.14 2.75
CA LEU A 5 -9.35 -2.40 3.19
C LEU A 5 -9.91 -2.25 4.61
N GLY A 6 -11.22 -2.48 4.75
CA GLY A 6 -11.91 -2.42 6.04
C GLY A 6 -11.86 -1.04 6.73
N LYS A 7 -12.08 -1.04 8.05
CA LYS A 7 -11.94 0.13 8.90
C LYS A 7 -10.96 -0.23 10.02
N VAL A 8 -9.78 0.38 9.98
CA VAL A 8 -8.76 0.23 11.01
C VAL A 8 -9.24 1.02 12.24
N LYS A 9 -9.36 0.36 13.39
CA LYS A 9 -9.78 0.98 14.65
C LYS A 9 -8.61 1.04 15.63
N GLU A 10 -7.79 0.00 15.66
CA GLU A 10 -6.63 -0.13 16.55
C GLU A 10 -5.40 -0.64 15.77
N GLU A 11 -4.19 -0.51 16.32
CA GLU A 11 -2.96 -0.91 15.62
C GLU A 11 -2.90 -2.40 15.29
N SER A 12 -3.56 -3.25 16.09
CA SER A 12 -3.65 -4.69 15.82
C SER A 12 -4.39 -5.01 14.52
N ASP A 13 -5.35 -4.16 14.10
CA ASP A 13 -6.07 -4.33 12.83
C ASP A 13 -5.13 -4.15 11.62
N LYS A 14 -3.98 -3.46 11.78
CA LYS A 14 -3.03 -3.22 10.68
C LYS A 14 -2.45 -4.53 10.13
N ALA A 15 -2.24 -5.53 10.98
CA ALA A 15 -1.70 -6.82 10.54
C ALA A 15 -2.71 -7.61 9.68
N GLU A 16 -4.00 -7.51 9.99
CA GLU A 16 -5.06 -8.22 9.28
C GLU A 16 -5.62 -7.44 8.07
N LEU A 17 -5.51 -6.11 8.08
CA LEU A 17 -6.01 -5.21 7.03
C LEU A 17 -4.92 -4.69 6.09
N THR A 18 -3.74 -5.33 6.07
CA THR A 18 -2.68 -5.02 5.11
C THR A 18 -3.09 -5.42 3.69
N LEU A 19 -2.63 -4.64 2.70
CA LEU A 19 -2.82 -4.93 1.28
C LEU A 19 -1.72 -5.82 0.69
N LYS A 20 -0.75 -6.26 1.49
CA LYS A 20 0.32 -7.16 1.04
C LYS A 20 -0.18 -8.42 0.31
N PRO A 21 -1.12 -9.23 0.85
CA PRO A 21 -1.61 -10.41 0.14
C PRO A 21 -2.39 -10.06 -1.14
N VAL A 22 -2.94 -8.83 -1.21
CA VAL A 22 -3.61 -8.33 -2.41
C VAL A 22 -2.60 -7.99 -3.51
N ALA A 23 -1.44 -7.45 -3.16
CA ALA A 23 -0.35 -7.21 -4.12
C ALA A 23 0.11 -8.52 -4.78
N GLU A 24 0.32 -9.57 -3.98
CA GLU A 24 0.74 -10.89 -4.48
C GLU A 24 -0.33 -11.49 -5.40
N ALA A 25 -1.61 -11.41 -5.03
CA ALA A 25 -2.71 -11.88 -5.87
C ALA A 25 -2.86 -11.08 -7.16
N LEU A 26 -2.57 -9.77 -7.14
CA LEU A 26 -2.55 -8.91 -8.32
C LEU A 26 -1.40 -9.30 -9.26
N THR A 27 -0.21 -9.59 -8.74
CA THR A 27 0.92 -10.08 -9.54
C THR A 27 0.55 -11.33 -10.32
N GLU A 28 -0.06 -12.31 -9.65
CA GLU A 28 -0.49 -13.57 -10.28
C GLU A 28 -1.57 -13.35 -11.34
N LYS A 29 -2.57 -12.49 -11.07
CA LYS A 29 -3.68 -12.24 -12.00
C LYS A 29 -3.31 -11.37 -13.19
N LEU A 30 -2.47 -10.37 -12.99
CA LEU A 30 -2.06 -9.44 -14.04
C LEU A 30 -0.89 -9.97 -14.87
N GLY A 31 -0.13 -10.94 -14.34
CA GLY A 31 1.11 -11.41 -14.96
C GLY A 31 2.17 -10.32 -15.07
N LYS A 32 2.13 -9.35 -14.15
CA LYS A 32 3.00 -8.17 -14.10
C LYS A 32 3.58 -8.03 -12.71
N ASP A 33 4.77 -7.45 -12.62
CA ASP A 33 5.41 -7.21 -11.33
C ASP A 33 4.64 -6.13 -10.55
N VAL A 34 4.10 -6.51 -9.39
CA VAL A 34 3.42 -5.57 -8.50
C VAL A 34 4.32 -5.26 -7.31
N VAL A 35 4.90 -4.07 -7.31
CA VAL A 35 5.73 -3.55 -6.23
C VAL A 35 4.83 -3.10 -5.09
N PHE A 36 4.95 -3.75 -3.92
CA PHE A 36 4.23 -3.36 -2.72
C PHE A 36 5.07 -2.42 -1.85
N VAL A 37 4.48 -1.28 -1.46
CA VAL A 37 5.10 -0.30 -0.56
C VAL A 37 4.30 -0.23 0.75
N PRO A 38 4.90 -0.57 1.91
CA PRO A 38 4.20 -0.60 3.20
C PRO A 38 3.87 0.80 3.75
N GLU A 39 4.29 1.86 3.05
CA GLU A 39 4.01 3.24 3.38
C GLU A 39 3.13 3.90 2.31
N THR A 40 2.21 4.75 2.74
CA THR A 40 1.34 5.50 1.83
C THR A 40 1.98 6.81 1.36
N ARG A 41 3.09 7.25 2.00
CA ARG A 41 3.81 8.51 1.75
C ARG A 41 5.26 8.41 2.24
N GLY A 42 6.10 9.35 1.83
CA GLY A 42 7.49 9.48 2.30
C GLY A 42 8.52 9.01 1.28
N GLU A 43 9.79 9.11 1.64
CA GLU A 43 10.92 8.83 0.73
C GLU A 43 10.89 7.40 0.19
N GLN A 44 10.41 6.42 0.96
CA GLN A 44 10.30 5.03 0.49
C GLN A 44 9.33 4.91 -0.70
N LEU A 45 8.20 5.61 -0.66
CA LEU A 45 7.25 5.64 -1.77
C LEU A 45 7.85 6.37 -2.98
N GLU A 46 8.49 7.51 -2.76
CA GLU A 46 9.11 8.29 -3.84
C GLU A 46 10.22 7.49 -4.55
N GLN A 47 11.06 6.79 -3.80
CA GLN A 47 12.08 5.90 -4.34
C GLN A 47 11.46 4.72 -5.09
N ALA A 48 10.40 4.11 -4.56
CA ALA A 48 9.72 3.01 -5.24
C ALA A 48 9.11 3.47 -6.56
N VAL A 49 8.46 4.65 -6.59
CA VAL A 49 7.90 5.24 -7.81
C VAL A 49 8.99 5.56 -8.83
N ASN A 50 10.11 6.13 -8.40
CA ASN A 50 11.23 6.47 -9.29
C ASN A 50 11.91 5.22 -9.90
N ASN A 51 11.83 4.07 -9.22
CA ASN A 51 12.39 2.81 -9.68
C ASN A 51 11.41 1.97 -10.52
N LEU A 52 10.14 2.38 -10.68
CA LEU A 52 9.18 1.67 -11.50
C LEU A 52 9.56 1.70 -12.97
N LYS A 53 9.45 0.55 -13.64
CA LYS A 53 9.60 0.46 -15.09
C LYS A 53 8.25 0.51 -15.78
N GLU A 54 8.29 0.78 -17.08
CA GLU A 54 7.10 0.75 -17.90
C GLU A 54 6.44 -0.63 -17.85
N GLY A 55 5.20 -0.68 -17.38
CA GLY A 55 4.43 -1.93 -17.24
C GLY A 55 4.39 -2.50 -15.83
N ASP A 56 5.28 -2.04 -14.92
CA ASP A 56 5.22 -2.38 -13.51
C ASP A 56 4.04 -1.68 -12.83
N VAL A 57 3.51 -2.30 -11.79
CA VAL A 57 2.39 -1.76 -11.03
C VAL A 57 2.85 -1.54 -9.60
N LEU A 58 2.66 -0.35 -9.07
CA LEU A 58 2.91 -0.09 -7.66
C LEU A 58 1.62 -0.13 -6.86
N LEU A 59 1.59 -0.88 -5.78
CA LEU A 59 0.52 -0.88 -4.79
C LEU A 59 1.06 -0.35 -3.46
N VAL A 60 0.42 0.68 -2.92
CA VAL A 60 0.75 1.18 -1.58
C VAL A 60 -0.11 0.49 -0.52
N GLU A 61 0.34 0.58 0.73
CA GLU A 61 -0.41 0.10 1.88
C GLU A 61 -1.78 0.78 2.02
N ASN A 62 -2.65 0.15 2.78
CA ASN A 62 -3.99 0.61 3.08
C ASN A 62 -4.01 2.06 3.57
N THR A 63 -4.64 2.94 2.80
CA THR A 63 -4.66 4.38 3.09
C THR A 63 -5.33 4.73 4.43
N ARG A 64 -6.12 3.82 5.01
CA ARG A 64 -6.73 4.00 6.33
C ARG A 64 -5.78 3.74 7.50
N PHE A 65 -4.55 3.29 7.26
CA PHE A 65 -3.54 3.21 8.31
C PHE A 65 -3.16 4.60 8.83
N GLU A 66 -3.24 5.63 7.97
CA GLU A 66 -3.00 7.03 8.34
C GLU A 66 -4.11 7.62 9.25
N ASP A 67 -5.34 7.09 9.20
CA ASP A 67 -6.45 7.55 10.06
C ASP A 67 -6.22 7.19 11.53
N VAL A 68 -5.55 6.08 11.81
CA VAL A 68 -5.22 5.62 13.17
C VAL A 68 -3.98 6.32 13.71
N ASP A 69 -3.02 6.64 12.85
CA ASP A 69 -1.74 7.26 13.25
C ASP A 69 -1.87 8.74 13.66
N GLY A 70 -3.09 9.31 13.66
CA GLY A 70 -3.32 10.69 14.11
C GLY A 70 -2.70 11.77 13.23
N LYS A 71 -2.11 11.41 12.08
CA LYS A 71 -1.62 12.34 11.04
C LYS A 71 -2.80 12.92 10.25
N LYS A 72 -3.75 13.52 10.96
CA LYS A 72 -4.76 14.40 10.38
C LYS A 72 -4.04 15.60 9.79
N ARG A 73 -4.34 15.87 8.51
CA ARG A 73 -3.93 17.08 7.80
C ARG A 73 -4.10 18.32 8.70
N ILE A 74 -2.99 19.01 8.97
CA ILE A 74 -2.98 20.46 9.20
C ILE A 74 -2.97 21.17 7.85
#